data_AF-A0A8B8MDT1-F1
#
_entry.id   AF-A0A8B8MDT1-F1
#
_cell.length_a   1.000
_cell.length_b   1.000
_cell.length_c   1.000
_cell.angle_alpha   90.00
_cell.angle_beta   90.00
_cell.angle_gamma   90.00
#
_symmetry.space_group_name_H-M   'P 1'
#
loop_
_entity.id
_entity.type
_entity.pdbx_description
1 polymer ?
#
loop_
_entity_poly.entity_id
_entity_poly.type
_entity_poly.pdbx_seq_one_letter_code
_entity_poly.pdbx_strand_id
1 'polypeptide(L)'
;MGGFAMGSAFDSKSGKIIMAALLSMIVSFYVGTLFGNNAPLYISNLTSHSSSSSSSPLNNVSSNGTTNFSNKVVLTYRKTPLVIPETGVDVCPLMFNEYIPCHDVSYVATLAPNLDFSRKEELERHCPPLEKRLFCLVPPPKDYKIPIKWPLSRDYIWRSNVNHTHLAEVKGGQNWVHEKDQLWWFPGGGTHFKHGATEYIERLGHMITNETGDLRSAGVVQVLDVGCGVASFSAYLLPMDIRTMSFAPKDGHENQIQFALERGISTMISALSTKQLPYPSESFEMIHCSRCRIDFHEHDGILLKEVNRLLRPNGYFVYSAPPAYKKVKDFPVIWDKLVNLTTAMCWRLIARKVQTAIWIKENDQSCLLRNADKKLINLCNPADDTKPSWKIPLKNCVQVRNSKTDSYKFPPSLERHSVFSEKLNMIGINQDEFTSDTLFWQEQIGHYWRMMNVKETEIRNVMDMNAYCGGFAVALNKFPVWVMNVVPASMKNTLSGIYDRGLIGTFHDWCEPFSSYPRTYDLLHANYLFSHYKAQGEGCLLEDMILEMDRLIRPLGFIIIRDEEDITSRIQDVAPKFMWDVESHLLENKDKKMETVLICRKKFWAIV
;
A
#
# COMPACT_ATOMS: atom_id res chain seq x y z
N MET A 1 -1.94 20.01 76.02
CA MET A 1 -1.96 20.30 74.56
C MET A 1 -0.69 19.66 74.00
N GLY A 2 -0.67 18.48 73.40
CA GLY A 2 -1.54 17.91 72.38
C GLY A 2 -0.67 17.68 71.14
N GLY A 3 0.24 16.69 71.19
CA GLY A 3 1.14 16.33 70.09
C GLY A 3 1.02 14.84 69.79
N PHE A 4 0.46 14.50 68.63
CA PHE A 4 0.39 13.13 68.12
C PHE A 4 1.76 12.68 67.63
N ALA A 5 2.31 11.64 68.26
CA ALA A 5 3.45 10.89 67.74
C ALA A 5 2.93 9.84 66.76
N MET A 6 3.33 9.92 65.48
CA MET A 6 3.14 8.84 64.51
C MET A 6 4.44 8.02 64.46
N GLY A 7 4.38 6.82 65.02
CA GLY A 7 5.50 5.88 65.07
C GLY A 7 5.87 5.32 63.70
N SER A 8 7.16 5.40 63.41
CA SER A 8 7.88 4.70 62.35
C SER A 8 7.68 3.18 62.42
N ALA A 9 7.29 2.57 61.30
CA ALA A 9 7.36 1.13 61.09
C ALA A 9 7.70 0.81 59.62
N PHE A 10 8.95 1.04 59.24
CA PHE A 10 9.59 0.25 58.19
C PHE A 10 10.78 -0.46 58.82
N ASP A 11 10.52 -1.69 59.27
CA ASP A 11 11.54 -2.56 59.83
C ASP A 11 12.64 -2.80 58.79
N SER A 12 13.87 -2.44 59.14
CA SER A 12 15.07 -2.50 58.28
C SER A 12 15.30 -3.91 57.72
N LYS A 13 14.82 -4.95 58.41
CA LYS A 13 14.88 -6.34 57.91
C LYS A 13 13.97 -6.57 56.71
N SER A 14 12.75 -6.03 56.71
CA SER A 14 11.79 -6.22 55.60
C SER A 14 12.24 -5.51 54.33
N GLY A 15 12.86 -4.33 54.44
CA GLY A 15 13.42 -3.62 53.30
C GLY A 15 14.59 -4.36 52.64
N LYS A 16 15.46 -5.00 53.43
CA LYS A 16 16.57 -5.81 52.92
C LYS A 16 16.11 -7.09 52.21
N ILE A 17 15.04 -7.73 52.70
CA ILE A 17 14.47 -8.93 52.08
C ILE A 17 13.83 -8.59 50.73
N ILE A 18 13.10 -7.48 50.64
CA ILE A 18 12.49 -7.02 49.38
C ILE A 18 13.56 -6.67 48.34
N MET A 19 14.64 -5.99 48.75
CA MET A 19 15.74 -5.66 47.84
C MET A 19 16.50 -6.91 47.36
N ALA A 20 16.69 -7.91 48.23
CA ALA A 20 17.31 -9.18 47.86
C ALA A 20 16.43 -9.97 46.87
N ALA A 21 15.11 -9.97 47.06
CA ALA A 21 14.17 -10.62 46.14
C ALA A 21 14.14 -9.94 44.76
N LEU A 22 14.17 -8.61 44.72
CA LEU A 22 14.25 -7.83 43.47
C LEU A 22 15.56 -8.08 42.73
N LEU A 23 16.69 -8.10 43.44
CA LEU A 23 17.99 -8.44 42.86
C LEU A 23 18.02 -9.88 42.32
N SER A 24 17.43 -10.84 43.04
CA SER A 24 17.34 -12.23 42.58
C SER A 24 16.47 -12.39 41.33
N MET A 25 15.35 -11.66 41.23
CA MET A 25 14.52 -11.64 40.02
C MET A 25 15.25 -11.02 38.83
N ILE A 26 15.98 -9.92 39.03
CA ILE A 26 16.75 -9.27 37.97
C ILE A 26 17.88 -10.21 37.49
N VAL A 27 18.62 -10.82 38.42
CA VAL A 27 19.68 -11.77 38.07
C VAL A 27 19.11 -12.99 37.34
N SER A 28 17.96 -13.53 37.76
CA SER A 28 17.32 -14.66 37.09
C SER A 28 16.84 -14.31 35.68
N PHE A 29 16.34 -13.09 35.47
CA PHE A 29 15.94 -12.58 34.16
C PHE A 29 17.12 -12.42 33.20
N TYR A 30 18.28 -11.95 33.69
CA TYR A 30 19.47 -11.79 32.86
C TYR A 30 20.22 -13.11 32.62
N VAL A 31 20.23 -14.04 33.59
CA VAL A 31 20.81 -15.38 33.40
C VAL A 31 19.98 -16.22 32.42
N GLY A 32 18.64 -16.12 32.48
CA GLY A 32 17.75 -16.78 31.52
C GLY A 32 17.88 -16.28 30.08
N THR A 33 18.32 -15.04 29.88
CA THR A 33 18.56 -14.45 28.55
C THR A 33 19.99 -14.64 28.04
N LEU A 34 20.98 -14.84 28.94
CA LEU A 34 22.39 -15.06 28.58
C LEU A 34 22.78 -16.54 28.37
N PHE A 35 22.05 -17.49 28.95
CA PHE A 35 22.35 -18.94 28.85
C PHE A 35 21.20 -19.78 28.27
N GLY A 36 20.13 -19.14 27.80
CA GLY A 36 19.06 -19.80 27.04
C GLY A 36 19.57 -20.23 25.67
N ASN A 37 19.87 -21.52 25.50
CA ASN A 37 20.14 -22.15 24.22
C ASN A 37 18.93 -21.97 23.28
N ASN A 38 18.97 -20.96 22.43
CA ASN A 38 18.03 -20.82 21.30
C ASN A 38 18.46 -21.75 20.17
N ALA A 39 18.23 -23.05 20.35
CA ALA A 39 18.13 -23.99 19.25
C ALA A 39 16.67 -23.98 18.74
N PRO A 40 16.42 -23.79 17.43
CA PRO A 40 15.07 -23.92 16.89
C PRO A 40 14.64 -25.39 16.98
N LEU A 41 13.63 -25.67 17.80
CA LEU A 41 12.94 -26.96 17.79
C LEU A 41 12.05 -27.05 16.55
N TYR A 42 12.66 -27.40 15.41
CA TYR A 42 11.98 -28.03 14.28
C TYR A 42 12.56 -29.44 14.12
N ILE A 43 11.84 -30.45 14.61
CA ILE A 43 12.04 -31.85 14.24
C ILE A 43 10.90 -32.21 13.30
N SER A 44 11.18 -32.21 11.99
CA SER A 44 10.36 -32.90 11.01
C SER A 44 10.76 -34.38 11.00
N ASN A 45 10.07 -35.19 11.81
CA ASN A 45 10.11 -36.64 11.64
C ASN A 45 9.23 -37.01 10.44
N LEU A 46 9.88 -37.26 9.30
CA LEU A 46 9.28 -37.93 8.15
C LEU A 46 9.29 -39.45 8.44
N THR A 47 8.21 -39.97 9.03
CA THR A 47 7.94 -41.41 9.01
C THR A 47 7.13 -41.74 7.76
N SER A 48 7.78 -42.42 6.83
CA SER A 48 7.19 -43.06 5.66
C SER A 48 6.29 -44.21 6.08
N HIS A 49 4.98 -44.06 5.88
CA HIS A 49 4.09 -45.20 5.76
C HIS A 49 3.43 -45.21 4.38
N SER A 50 3.96 -46.09 3.54
CA SER A 50 3.34 -46.61 2.34
C SER A 50 2.11 -47.45 2.72
N SER A 51 0.94 -47.09 2.22
CA SER A 51 -0.17 -48.02 2.09
C SER A 51 -0.81 -47.86 0.72
N SER A 52 -0.47 -48.80 -0.14
CA SER A 52 -1.12 -49.13 -1.41
C SER A 52 -2.56 -49.61 -1.17
N SER A 53 -3.51 -49.09 -1.92
CA SER A 53 -4.70 -49.86 -2.30
C SER A 53 -5.26 -49.34 -3.62
N SER A 54 -5.11 -50.18 -4.63
CA SER A 54 -5.70 -50.13 -5.96
C SER A 54 -7.18 -50.51 -5.93
N SER A 55 -8.01 -49.78 -6.68
CA SER A 55 -9.15 -50.36 -7.42
C SER A 55 -9.74 -49.35 -8.41
N SER A 56 -9.72 -49.71 -9.69
CA SER A 56 -10.47 -49.11 -10.80
C SER A 56 -11.53 -50.13 -11.27
N PRO A 57 -12.35 -49.86 -12.31
CA PRO A 57 -13.28 -48.75 -12.55
C PRO A 57 -14.68 -49.27 -13.00
N LEU A 58 -15.69 -48.41 -13.21
CA LEU A 58 -16.74 -48.61 -14.26
C LEU A 58 -17.71 -47.41 -14.41
N ASN A 59 -17.51 -46.67 -15.52
CA ASN A 59 -18.42 -46.16 -16.55
C ASN A 59 -19.78 -45.47 -16.28
N ASN A 60 -19.90 -44.31 -16.96
CA ASN A 60 -20.94 -43.86 -17.91
C ASN A 60 -22.18 -43.07 -17.43
N VAL A 61 -22.21 -41.75 -17.73
CA VAL A 61 -23.00 -41.07 -18.80
C VAL A 61 -23.27 -39.60 -18.44
N SER A 62 -23.18 -38.78 -19.49
CA SER A 62 -23.31 -37.33 -19.67
C SER A 62 -24.53 -36.61 -19.07
N SER A 63 -24.32 -35.40 -18.54
CA SER A 63 -25.25 -34.26 -18.68
C SER A 63 -24.57 -32.91 -18.34
N ASN A 64 -24.68 -31.94 -19.25
CA ASN A 64 -24.31 -30.51 -19.15
C ASN A 64 -22.90 -30.16 -18.63
N GLY A 65 -22.04 -29.73 -19.57
CA GLY A 65 -20.63 -29.38 -19.37
C GLY A 65 -20.39 -28.26 -18.36
N THR A 66 -20.52 -28.59 -17.08
CA THR A 66 -19.74 -27.98 -16.02
C THR A 66 -18.39 -28.68 -16.06
N THR A 67 -17.37 -28.01 -16.58
CA THR A 67 -15.98 -28.49 -16.48
C THR A 67 -15.64 -28.55 -15.00
N ASN A 68 -15.75 -29.75 -14.42
CA ASN A 68 -15.48 -29.98 -13.01
C ASN A 68 -13.96 -30.02 -12.83
N PHE A 69 -13.36 -28.86 -12.53
CA PHE A 69 -11.93 -28.77 -12.25
C PHE A 69 -11.61 -29.49 -10.94
N SER A 70 -10.62 -30.36 -10.96
CA SER A 70 -10.18 -31.16 -9.82
C SER A 70 -8.85 -30.62 -9.28
N ASN A 71 -8.84 -29.31 -8.99
CA ASN A 71 -7.66 -28.60 -8.49
C ASN A 71 -7.14 -29.31 -7.23
N LYS A 72 -5.85 -29.59 -7.18
CA LYS A 72 -5.23 -30.23 -6.01
C LYS A 72 -4.71 -29.16 -5.07
N VAL A 73 -4.74 -29.47 -3.76
CA VAL A 73 -4.05 -28.64 -2.76
C VAL A 73 -2.60 -29.11 -2.70
N VAL A 74 -1.73 -28.41 -3.42
CA VAL A 74 -0.30 -28.77 -3.53
C VAL A 74 0.52 -27.52 -3.82
N LEU A 75 1.74 -27.49 -3.29
CA LEU A 75 2.65 -26.40 -3.58
C LEU A 75 3.29 -26.61 -4.96
N THR A 76 3.00 -25.69 -5.88
CA THR A 76 3.59 -25.67 -7.22
C THR A 76 4.42 -24.40 -7.39
N TYR A 77 5.48 -24.53 -8.18
CA TYR A 77 6.38 -23.43 -8.53
C TYR A 77 6.30 -23.16 -10.02
N ARG A 78 6.60 -21.92 -10.42
CA ARG A 78 6.64 -21.50 -11.82
C ARG A 78 7.78 -22.26 -12.53
N LYS A 79 7.46 -23.00 -13.61
CA LYS A 79 8.41 -23.72 -14.48
C LYS A 79 8.54 -23.08 -15.87
N THR A 80 9.66 -23.31 -16.56
CA THR A 80 9.85 -23.00 -17.99
C THR A 80 9.96 -24.32 -18.77
N PRO A 81 9.13 -24.60 -19.79
CA PRO A 81 7.97 -23.81 -20.21
C PRO A 81 6.84 -23.88 -19.17
N LEU A 82 6.00 -22.84 -19.14
CA LEU A 82 4.83 -22.81 -18.27
C LEU A 82 3.71 -23.65 -18.90
N VAL A 83 3.13 -24.57 -18.13
CA VAL A 83 2.03 -25.43 -18.57
C VAL A 83 0.95 -25.42 -17.52
N ILE A 84 -0.27 -25.03 -17.90
CA ILE A 84 -1.44 -25.10 -17.03
C ILE A 84 -2.08 -26.49 -17.19
N PRO A 85 -2.25 -27.26 -16.10
CA PRO A 85 -2.92 -28.55 -16.15
C PRO A 85 -4.33 -28.45 -16.74
N GLU A 86 -4.77 -29.51 -17.43
CA GLU A 86 -6.17 -29.61 -17.90
C GLU A 86 -7.17 -29.57 -16.73
N THR A 87 -6.75 -30.06 -15.56
CA THR A 87 -7.53 -30.07 -14.32
C THR A 87 -7.67 -28.70 -13.64
N GLY A 88 -7.01 -27.65 -14.16
CA GLY A 88 -6.98 -26.32 -13.56
C GLY A 88 -5.68 -26.03 -12.82
N VAL A 89 -5.50 -24.77 -12.41
CA VAL A 89 -4.35 -24.33 -11.61
C VAL A 89 -4.48 -24.85 -10.18
N ASP A 90 -3.46 -25.52 -9.66
CA ASP A 90 -3.48 -26.05 -8.29
C ASP A 90 -3.68 -24.94 -7.23
N VAL A 91 -4.16 -25.32 -6.05
CA VAL A 91 -4.40 -24.40 -4.93
C VAL A 91 -3.23 -24.51 -3.95
N CYS A 92 -2.69 -23.37 -3.51
CA CYS A 92 -1.62 -23.37 -2.52
C CYS A 92 -2.14 -23.93 -1.17
N PRO A 93 -1.29 -24.56 -0.35
CA PRO A 93 -1.66 -24.92 1.01
C PRO A 93 -2.16 -23.72 1.82
N LEU A 94 -3.08 -23.95 2.78
CA LEU A 94 -3.76 -22.89 3.54
C LEU A 94 -2.80 -21.91 4.24
N MET A 95 -1.61 -22.35 4.64
CA MET A 95 -0.58 -21.50 5.25
C MET A 95 -0.09 -20.35 4.34
N PHE A 96 -0.36 -20.41 3.04
CA PHE A 96 -0.04 -19.37 2.06
C PHE A 96 -1.20 -18.38 1.83
N ASN A 97 -2.27 -18.42 2.62
CA ASN A 97 -3.44 -17.56 2.45
C ASN A 97 -3.11 -16.04 2.42
N GLU A 98 -2.00 -15.61 3.04
CA GLU A 98 -1.49 -14.23 3.07
C GLU A 98 -0.17 -14.06 2.31
N TYR A 99 0.09 -14.95 1.35
CA TYR A 99 1.32 -14.91 0.56
C TYR A 99 1.42 -13.63 -0.28
N ILE A 100 2.50 -12.88 -0.05
CA ILE A 100 2.86 -11.68 -0.79
C ILE A 100 4.28 -11.91 -1.33
N PRO A 101 4.43 -12.29 -2.61
CA PRO A 101 5.70 -12.85 -3.10
C PRO A 101 6.91 -11.97 -2.84
N CYS A 102 6.81 -10.67 -3.10
CA CYS A 102 7.94 -9.76 -2.97
C CYS A 102 8.15 -9.18 -1.56
N HIS A 103 7.35 -9.64 -0.58
CA HIS A 103 7.46 -9.31 0.84
C HIS A 103 7.40 -10.62 1.66
N ASP A 104 7.94 -11.70 1.09
CA ASP A 104 8.02 -12.99 1.75
C ASP A 104 9.19 -12.99 2.74
N VAL A 105 8.89 -13.11 4.03
CA VAL A 105 9.88 -13.00 5.11
C VAL A 105 10.92 -14.11 5.01
N SER A 106 10.51 -15.32 4.62
CA SER A 106 11.41 -16.46 4.47
C SER A 106 12.41 -16.23 3.34
N TYR A 107 11.96 -15.72 2.20
CA TYR A 107 12.82 -15.36 1.08
C TYR A 107 13.75 -14.20 1.42
N VAL A 108 13.24 -13.11 2.02
CA VAL A 108 14.07 -11.96 2.44
C VAL A 108 15.16 -12.39 3.42
N ALA A 109 14.87 -13.31 4.34
CA ALA A 109 15.87 -13.87 5.25
C ALA A 109 17.03 -14.56 4.52
N THR A 110 16.78 -15.19 3.36
CA THR A 110 17.86 -15.76 2.53
C THR A 110 18.77 -14.72 1.89
N LEU A 111 18.29 -13.47 1.75
CA LEU A 111 19.04 -12.36 1.19
C LEU A 111 19.83 -11.60 2.25
N ALA A 112 19.60 -11.85 3.54
CA ALA A 112 20.20 -11.12 4.67
C ALA A 112 21.72 -10.86 4.54
N PRO A 113 22.56 -11.79 4.05
CA PRO A 113 23.99 -11.52 3.87
C PRO A 113 24.33 -10.37 2.91
N ASN A 114 23.40 -10.00 2.02
CA ASN A 114 23.57 -8.98 0.98
C ASN A 114 22.75 -7.71 1.24
N LEU A 115 22.02 -7.64 2.36
CA LEU A 115 21.16 -6.50 2.70
C LEU A 115 21.81 -5.61 3.74
N ASP A 116 21.69 -4.30 3.54
CA ASP A 116 22.08 -3.30 4.54
C ASP A 116 20.93 -3.05 5.54
N PHE A 117 20.98 -3.74 6.68
CA PHE A 117 20.04 -3.59 7.79
C PHE A 117 20.12 -2.22 8.49
N SER A 118 21.24 -1.49 8.33
CA SER A 118 21.35 -0.11 8.81
C SER A 118 20.49 0.84 7.98
N ARG A 119 20.35 0.52 6.69
CA ARG A 119 19.52 1.24 5.72
C ARG A 119 18.08 0.76 5.65
N LYS A 120 17.74 -0.32 6.36
CA LYS A 120 16.41 -0.96 6.37
C LYS A 120 16.04 -1.61 5.04
N GLU A 121 17.03 -2.11 4.31
CA GLU A 121 16.80 -2.78 3.03
C GLU A 121 15.92 -4.03 3.17
N GLU A 122 15.90 -4.70 4.32
CA GLU A 122 15.04 -5.85 4.59
C GLU A 122 13.53 -5.53 4.55
N LEU A 123 13.16 -4.26 4.72
CA LEU A 123 11.77 -3.82 4.64
C LEU A 123 11.33 -3.49 3.20
N GLU A 124 12.28 -3.43 2.27
CA GLU A 124 11.97 -3.20 0.86
C GLU A 124 11.36 -4.43 0.20
N ARG A 125 10.79 -4.17 -0.97
CA ARG A 125 10.33 -5.20 -1.89
C ARG A 125 11.52 -6.00 -2.44
N HIS A 126 11.50 -7.31 -2.21
CA HIS A 126 12.45 -8.29 -2.77
C HIS A 126 11.68 -9.45 -3.40
N CYS A 127 11.60 -9.46 -4.74
CA CYS A 127 10.88 -10.51 -5.46
C CYS A 127 11.74 -11.76 -5.64
N PRO A 128 11.20 -12.97 -5.39
CA PRO A 128 11.84 -14.22 -5.76
C PRO A 128 12.11 -14.31 -7.27
N PRO A 129 13.21 -14.97 -7.69
CA PRO A 129 13.41 -15.32 -9.09
C PRO A 129 12.30 -16.27 -9.57
N LEU A 130 12.07 -16.35 -10.88
CA LEU A 130 10.89 -17.01 -11.47
C LEU A 130 10.72 -18.44 -10.95
N GLU A 131 11.77 -19.25 -10.94
CA GLU A 131 11.75 -20.64 -10.50
C GLU A 131 11.41 -20.84 -9.01
N LYS A 132 11.52 -19.78 -8.19
CA LYS A 132 11.12 -19.78 -6.78
C LYS A 132 9.74 -19.16 -6.55
N ARG A 133 9.10 -18.60 -7.58
CA ARG A 133 7.74 -18.06 -7.46
C ARG A 133 6.73 -19.20 -7.45
N LEU A 134 5.78 -19.13 -6.53
CA LEU A 134 4.65 -20.07 -6.49
C LEU A 134 3.76 -19.87 -7.72
N PHE A 135 3.25 -20.98 -8.25
CA PHE A 135 2.28 -21.00 -9.35
C PHE A 135 1.02 -21.80 -8.96
N CYS A 136 0.37 -21.34 -7.89
CA CYS A 136 -0.86 -21.89 -7.35
C CYS A 136 -1.79 -20.77 -6.88
N LEU A 137 -3.10 -21.04 -6.86
CA LEU A 137 -4.11 -20.10 -6.42
C LEU A 137 -4.04 -19.94 -4.90
N VAL A 138 -3.98 -18.69 -4.43
CA VAL A 138 -3.87 -18.41 -2.99
C VAL A 138 -5.24 -18.60 -2.31
N PRO A 139 -5.37 -19.55 -1.36
CA PRO A 139 -6.65 -19.85 -0.75
C PRO A 139 -7.15 -18.72 0.16
N PRO A 140 -8.46 -18.50 0.25
CA PRO A 140 -9.05 -17.71 1.35
C PRO A 140 -8.72 -18.34 2.71
N PRO A 141 -8.67 -17.55 3.80
CA PRO A 141 -8.53 -18.09 5.15
C PRO A 141 -9.73 -18.96 5.53
N LYS A 142 -9.56 -19.77 6.58
CA LYS A 142 -10.65 -20.57 7.13
C LYS A 142 -11.80 -19.64 7.58
N ASP A 143 -13.03 -20.02 7.26
CA ASP A 143 -14.23 -19.25 7.58
C ASP A 143 -14.27 -17.84 6.97
N TYR A 144 -13.57 -17.64 5.84
CA TYR A 144 -13.63 -16.38 5.08
C TYR A 144 -15.07 -15.99 4.77
N LYS A 145 -15.35 -14.70 4.93
CA LYS A 145 -16.66 -14.10 4.63
C LYS A 145 -16.50 -13.04 3.56
N ILE A 146 -17.55 -12.82 2.78
CA ILE A 146 -17.61 -11.67 1.87
C ILE A 146 -17.46 -10.38 2.71
N PRO A 147 -16.59 -9.43 2.31
CA PRO A 147 -16.33 -8.22 3.07
C PRO A 147 -17.58 -7.42 3.38
N ILE A 148 -17.55 -6.70 4.51
CA ILE A 148 -18.62 -5.77 4.88
C ILE A 148 -18.68 -4.64 3.84
N LYS A 149 -19.89 -4.24 3.43
CA LYS A 149 -20.06 -3.19 2.41
C LYS A 149 -19.74 -1.80 2.97
N TRP A 150 -19.23 -0.93 2.11
CA TRP A 150 -19.00 0.48 2.44
C TRP A 150 -20.34 1.20 2.71
N PRO A 151 -20.43 2.14 3.68
CA PRO A 151 -19.36 2.69 4.51
C PRO A 151 -19.09 1.96 5.83
N LEU A 152 -19.86 0.93 6.17
CA LEU A 152 -19.71 0.21 7.44
C LEU A 152 -18.34 -0.47 7.56
N SER A 153 -17.75 -0.90 6.45
CA SER A 153 -16.40 -1.46 6.43
C SER A 153 -15.32 -0.53 6.95
N ARG A 154 -15.53 0.79 6.93
CA ARG A 154 -14.59 1.75 7.53
C ARG A 154 -14.32 1.42 9.00
N ASP A 155 -15.33 0.99 9.73
CA ASP A 155 -15.27 0.83 11.19
C ASP A 155 -15.37 -0.63 11.63
N TYR A 156 -15.84 -1.53 10.77
CA TYR A 156 -16.06 -2.94 11.10
C TYR A 156 -15.61 -3.87 9.97
N ILE A 157 -14.84 -4.91 10.30
CA ILE A 157 -14.55 -6.01 9.37
C ILE A 157 -14.72 -7.36 10.07
N TRP A 158 -14.77 -8.44 9.30
CA TRP A 158 -14.82 -9.80 9.86
C TRP A 158 -13.48 -10.22 10.46
N ARG A 159 -13.51 -10.84 11.64
CA ARG A 159 -12.29 -11.39 12.25
C ARG A 159 -11.69 -12.56 11.47
N SER A 160 -12.53 -13.41 10.88
CA SER A 160 -12.08 -14.55 10.08
C SER A 160 -11.33 -14.15 8.79
N ASN A 161 -11.53 -12.92 8.29
CA ASN A 161 -10.84 -12.42 7.10
C ASN A 161 -9.42 -11.94 7.40
N VAL A 162 -9.15 -11.51 8.64
CA VAL A 162 -7.83 -11.05 9.12
C VAL A 162 -7.65 -11.56 10.56
N ASN A 163 -7.25 -12.83 10.68
CA ASN A 163 -7.25 -13.54 11.96
C ASN A 163 -5.96 -13.32 12.77
N HIS A 164 -5.69 -12.06 13.14
CA HIS A 164 -4.50 -11.65 13.88
C HIS A 164 -4.88 -10.89 15.15
N THR A 165 -4.86 -11.58 16.30
CA THR A 165 -5.22 -10.99 17.60
C THR A 165 -4.06 -10.20 18.22
N HIS A 166 -2.82 -10.52 17.87
CA HIS A 166 -1.62 -9.93 18.45
C HIS A 166 -1.61 -8.39 18.34
N LEU A 167 -2.08 -7.83 17.21
CA LEU A 167 -2.16 -6.37 17.05
C LEU A 167 -3.12 -5.75 18.07
N ALA A 168 -4.29 -6.36 18.29
CA ALA A 168 -5.28 -5.89 19.26
C ALA A 168 -4.75 -5.99 20.71
N GLU A 169 -4.02 -7.06 21.03
CA GLU A 169 -3.39 -7.23 22.34
C GLU A 169 -2.33 -6.16 22.63
N VAL A 170 -1.43 -5.90 21.68
CA VAL A 170 -0.28 -4.99 21.88
C VAL A 170 -0.66 -3.52 21.67
N LYS A 171 -1.70 -3.23 20.87
CA LYS A 171 -2.13 -1.85 20.52
C LYS A 171 -3.51 -1.47 21.05
N GLY A 172 -4.20 -2.33 21.80
CA GLY A 172 -5.53 -2.06 22.35
C GLY A 172 -5.60 -0.76 23.19
N GLY A 173 -4.57 -0.48 23.99
CA GLY A 173 -4.47 0.77 24.77
C GLY A 173 -4.26 2.06 23.96
N GLN A 174 -4.11 1.95 22.64
CA GLN A 174 -4.04 3.08 21.70
C GLN A 174 -5.30 3.21 20.85
N ASN A 175 -6.30 2.35 21.07
CA ASN A 175 -7.55 2.30 20.32
C ASN A 175 -7.37 2.15 18.80
N TRP A 176 -6.40 1.32 18.38
CA TRP A 176 -6.22 1.04 16.95
C TRP A 176 -7.32 0.12 16.43
N VAL A 177 -7.55 -0.98 17.15
CA VAL A 177 -8.51 -2.04 16.81
C VAL A 177 -8.92 -2.76 18.09
N HIS A 178 -10.17 -3.19 18.17
CA HIS A 178 -10.74 -3.93 19.29
C HIS A 178 -11.53 -5.14 18.80
N GLU A 179 -11.52 -6.22 19.57
CA GLU A 179 -12.42 -7.35 19.34
C GLU A 179 -13.86 -6.97 19.68
N LYS A 180 -14.80 -7.35 18.81
CA LYS A 180 -16.25 -7.19 19.03
C LYS A 180 -17.00 -8.36 18.40
N ASP A 181 -17.26 -9.40 19.19
CA ASP A 181 -17.91 -10.63 18.73
C ASP A 181 -17.25 -11.20 17.48
N GLN A 182 -17.92 -11.34 16.35
CA GLN A 182 -17.31 -11.84 15.10
C GLN A 182 -16.56 -10.77 14.29
N LEU A 183 -16.44 -9.56 14.83
CA LEU A 183 -15.92 -8.39 14.13
C LEU A 183 -14.68 -7.81 14.80
N TRP A 184 -13.85 -7.19 13.99
CA TRP A 184 -12.89 -6.18 14.43
C TRP A 184 -13.57 -4.81 14.37
N TRP A 185 -13.39 -3.99 15.42
CA TRP A 185 -13.90 -2.62 15.48
C TRP A 185 -12.75 -1.62 15.49
N PHE A 186 -12.83 -0.60 14.63
CA PHE A 186 -11.84 0.47 14.49
C PHE A 186 -12.44 1.80 14.97
N PRO A 187 -12.10 2.28 16.18
CA PRO A 187 -12.64 3.54 16.71
C PRO A 187 -11.91 4.79 16.17
N GLY A 188 -10.97 4.62 15.25
CA GLY A 188 -10.19 5.72 14.66
C GLY A 188 -9.01 6.18 15.52
N GLY A 189 -8.62 5.42 16.55
CA GLY A 189 -7.47 5.76 17.39
C GLY A 189 -6.12 5.53 16.71
N GLY A 190 -5.09 6.05 17.37
CA GLY A 190 -3.69 6.00 16.93
C GLY A 190 -2.73 6.37 18.05
N THR A 191 -1.41 6.16 17.86
CA THR A 191 -0.41 6.42 18.92
C THR A 191 -0.47 7.85 19.47
N HIS A 192 -0.66 8.83 18.60
CA HIS A 192 -0.72 10.27 18.95
C HIS A 192 -2.15 10.84 18.93
N PHE A 193 -3.16 10.00 18.70
CA PHE A 193 -4.57 10.40 18.64
C PHE A 193 -5.45 9.28 19.21
N LYS A 194 -5.18 8.89 20.45
CA LYS A 194 -5.83 7.75 21.11
C LYS A 194 -7.35 7.88 21.24
N HIS A 195 -7.86 9.10 21.26
CA HIS A 195 -9.29 9.39 21.39
C HIS A 195 -10.00 9.60 20.04
N GLY A 196 -9.32 9.33 18.92
CA GLY A 196 -9.86 9.42 17.58
C GLY A 196 -9.09 10.38 16.68
N ALA A 197 -9.07 10.10 15.38
CA ALA A 197 -8.36 10.89 14.39
C ALA A 197 -8.98 12.29 14.14
N THR A 198 -10.28 12.48 14.41
CA THR A 198 -10.99 13.75 14.14
C THR A 198 -10.35 14.95 14.85
N GLU A 199 -10.17 14.88 16.17
CA GLU A 199 -9.56 15.97 16.97
C GLU A 199 -8.13 16.26 16.50
N TYR A 200 -7.40 15.22 16.10
CA TYR A 200 -6.06 15.38 15.56
C TYR A 200 -6.06 16.10 14.21
N ILE A 201 -6.93 15.70 13.28
CA ILE A 201 -7.08 16.33 11.96
C ILE A 201 -7.48 17.81 12.10
N GLU A 202 -8.45 18.12 12.97
CA GLU A 202 -8.87 19.48 13.27
C GLU A 202 -7.70 20.32 13.80
N ARG A 203 -6.95 19.78 14.78
CA ARG A 203 -5.75 20.43 15.30
C ARG A 203 -4.69 20.68 14.23
N LEU A 204 -4.48 19.76 13.29
CA LEU A 204 -3.55 19.99 12.17
C LEU A 204 -4.01 21.16 11.29
N GLY A 205 -5.31 21.22 10.97
CA GLY A 205 -5.92 22.34 10.24
C GLY A 205 -5.63 23.67 10.94
N HIS A 206 -5.98 23.75 12.22
CA HIS A 206 -5.77 24.94 13.04
C HIS A 206 -4.29 25.35 13.15
N MET A 207 -3.38 24.38 13.29
CA MET A 207 -1.95 24.65 13.33
C MET A 207 -1.42 25.24 12.01
N ILE A 208 -1.99 24.84 10.87
CA ILE A 208 -1.58 25.32 9.54
C ILE A 208 -2.21 26.68 9.22
N THR A 209 -3.48 26.86 9.53
CA THR A 209 -4.27 28.06 9.17
C THR A 209 -4.25 29.15 10.24
N ASN A 210 -3.51 28.96 11.33
CA ASN A 210 -3.56 29.84 12.51
C ASN A 210 -5.00 30.00 13.04
N GLU A 211 -5.68 28.88 13.22
CA GLU A 211 -7.06 28.75 13.73
C GLU A 211 -8.15 29.34 12.81
N THR A 212 -7.84 29.69 11.56
CA THR A 212 -8.80 30.31 10.61
C THR A 212 -9.56 29.31 9.74
N GLY A 213 -9.19 28.02 9.77
CA GLY A 213 -9.85 26.98 8.99
C GLY A 213 -9.22 25.59 9.12
N ASP A 214 -9.69 24.64 8.31
CA ASP A 214 -9.29 23.24 8.29
C ASP A 214 -8.20 22.92 7.25
N LEU A 215 -7.88 21.63 7.07
CA LEU A 215 -6.92 21.18 6.07
C LEU A 215 -7.34 21.54 4.62
N ARG A 216 -8.64 21.58 4.31
CA ARG A 216 -9.13 21.96 2.97
C ARG A 216 -8.88 23.43 2.70
N SER A 217 -9.17 24.29 3.66
CA SER A 217 -8.87 25.73 3.57
C SER A 217 -7.37 26.02 3.45
N ALA A 218 -6.52 25.12 3.97
CA ALA A 218 -5.07 25.15 3.79
C ALA A 218 -4.59 24.66 2.40
N GLY A 219 -5.51 24.24 1.52
CA GLY A 219 -5.22 23.75 0.17
C GLY A 219 -4.84 22.27 0.09
N VAL A 220 -5.07 21.48 1.15
CA VAL A 220 -4.70 20.06 1.18
C VAL A 220 -5.76 19.23 0.46
N VAL A 221 -5.36 18.55 -0.61
CA VAL A 221 -6.22 17.67 -1.41
C VAL A 221 -5.68 16.24 -1.41
N GLN A 222 -4.36 16.08 -1.52
CA GLN A 222 -3.69 14.79 -1.53
C GLN A 222 -2.66 14.67 -0.41
N VAL A 223 -2.72 13.54 0.29
CA VAL A 223 -1.86 13.23 1.44
C VAL A 223 -1.10 11.94 1.20
N LEU A 224 0.19 11.92 1.54
CA LEU A 224 0.96 10.69 1.72
C LEU A 224 1.05 10.39 3.22
N ASP A 225 0.43 9.29 3.66
CA ASP A 225 0.45 8.86 5.07
C ASP A 225 1.50 7.76 5.27
N VAL A 226 2.64 8.15 5.86
CA VAL A 226 3.83 7.33 6.02
C VAL A 226 3.81 6.60 7.36
N GLY A 227 3.94 5.27 7.33
CA GLY A 227 3.84 4.44 8.52
C GLY A 227 2.43 4.46 9.10
N CYS A 228 1.43 4.31 8.24
CA CYS A 228 0.01 4.59 8.53
C CYS A 228 -0.66 3.63 9.53
N GLY A 229 -0.02 2.51 9.86
CA GLY A 229 -0.62 1.46 10.68
C GLY A 229 -1.89 0.89 10.05
N VAL A 230 -2.99 0.91 10.79
CA VAL A 230 -4.33 0.53 10.27
C VAL A 230 -5.00 1.63 9.44
N ALA A 231 -4.28 2.71 9.10
CA ALA A 231 -4.73 3.85 8.30
C ALA A 231 -5.94 4.63 8.87
N SER A 232 -6.01 4.75 10.21
CA SER A 232 -7.04 5.56 10.88
C SER A 232 -7.03 7.02 10.45
N PHE A 233 -5.86 7.62 10.23
CA PHE A 233 -5.75 9.00 9.76
C PHE A 233 -6.38 9.17 8.38
N SER A 234 -5.98 8.34 7.41
CA SER A 234 -6.57 8.30 6.07
C SER A 234 -8.09 8.07 6.09
N ALA A 235 -8.59 7.13 6.90
CA ALA A 235 -10.01 6.82 6.96
C ALA A 235 -10.90 8.00 7.37
N TYR A 236 -10.37 8.92 8.19
CA TYR A 236 -11.09 10.10 8.69
C TYR A 236 -10.84 11.36 7.82
N LEU A 237 -9.94 11.28 6.84
CA LEU A 237 -9.78 12.30 5.80
C LEU A 237 -10.77 12.12 4.63
N LEU A 238 -11.28 10.90 4.41
CA LEU A 238 -12.23 10.60 3.33
C LEU A 238 -13.51 11.47 3.37
N PRO A 239 -14.16 11.70 4.53
CA PRO A 239 -15.34 12.58 4.59
C PRO A 239 -15.04 14.05 4.25
N MET A 240 -13.77 14.46 4.29
CA MET A 240 -13.30 15.80 3.90
C MET A 240 -12.93 15.89 2.42
N ASP A 241 -13.18 14.84 1.62
CA ASP A 241 -12.74 14.74 0.22
C ASP A 241 -11.21 14.90 0.07
N ILE A 242 -10.45 14.49 1.08
CA ILE A 242 -8.99 14.47 1.04
C ILE A 242 -8.53 13.05 0.69
N ARG A 243 -7.91 12.91 -0.49
CA ARG A 243 -7.43 11.63 -1.00
C ARG A 243 -6.08 11.31 -0.39
N THR A 244 -5.91 10.09 0.09
CA THR A 244 -4.69 9.70 0.81
C THR A 244 -4.12 8.45 0.19
N MET A 245 -2.82 8.45 -0.09
CA MET A 245 -2.07 7.23 -0.31
C MET A 245 -1.35 6.88 0.99
N SER A 246 -1.68 5.75 1.61
CA SER A 246 -1.05 5.36 2.87
C SER A 246 -0.12 4.16 2.65
N PHE A 247 1.01 4.10 3.35
CA PHE A 247 1.85 2.92 3.29
C PHE A 247 2.56 2.64 4.61
N ALA A 248 2.90 1.38 4.78
CA ALA A 248 3.80 0.90 5.82
C ALA A 248 4.54 -0.34 5.29
N PRO A 249 5.73 -0.65 5.82
CA PRO A 249 6.37 -1.92 5.53
C PRO A 249 5.52 -3.07 6.06
N LYS A 250 5.75 -4.29 5.55
CA LYS A 250 5.21 -5.49 6.19
C LYS A 250 5.92 -5.65 7.53
N ASP A 251 5.25 -5.30 8.63
CA ASP A 251 5.86 -5.31 9.95
C ASP A 251 5.64 -6.63 10.69
N GLY A 252 6.47 -6.90 11.69
CA GLY A 252 6.34 -8.07 12.55
C GLY A 252 5.20 -8.00 13.57
N HIS A 253 4.33 -6.98 13.47
CA HIS A 253 3.11 -6.87 14.30
C HIS A 253 1.86 -7.39 13.58
N GLU A 254 2.06 -8.06 12.45
CA GLU A 254 1.06 -8.79 11.65
C GLU A 254 -0.08 -7.90 11.11
N ASN A 255 -0.06 -7.68 9.78
CA ASN A 255 -1.25 -7.39 8.97
C ASN A 255 -1.96 -6.04 9.15
N GLN A 256 -1.26 -5.01 9.64
CA GLN A 256 -1.79 -3.63 9.74
C GLN A 256 -2.34 -3.08 8.41
N ILE A 257 -1.60 -3.26 7.32
CA ILE A 257 -2.03 -2.84 5.98
C ILE A 257 -3.22 -3.68 5.49
N GLN A 258 -3.26 -4.98 5.79
CA GLN A 258 -4.40 -5.84 5.44
C GLN A 258 -5.68 -5.38 6.13
N PHE A 259 -5.62 -4.98 7.41
CA PHE A 259 -6.74 -4.35 8.10
C PHE A 259 -7.26 -3.12 7.35
N ALA A 260 -6.35 -2.22 6.94
CA ALA A 260 -6.73 -1.02 6.20
C ALA A 260 -7.38 -1.33 4.83
N LEU A 261 -6.81 -2.27 4.09
CA LEU A 261 -7.35 -2.72 2.81
C LEU A 261 -8.73 -3.38 2.96
N GLU A 262 -8.91 -4.21 3.99
CA GLU A 262 -10.19 -4.87 4.26
C GLU A 262 -11.29 -3.88 4.65
N ARG A 263 -10.93 -2.80 5.35
CA ARG A 263 -11.82 -1.66 5.65
C ARG A 263 -12.17 -0.80 4.44
N GLY A 264 -11.52 -1.03 3.30
CA GLY A 264 -11.69 -0.24 2.09
C GLY A 264 -10.94 1.10 2.09
N ILE A 265 -9.76 1.16 2.71
CA ILE A 265 -8.90 2.35 2.77
C ILE A 265 -7.69 2.17 1.84
N SER A 266 -7.37 3.22 1.06
CA SER A 266 -6.30 3.24 0.07
C SER A 266 -4.92 3.12 0.72
N THR A 267 -4.35 1.91 0.65
CA THR A 267 -3.05 1.60 1.25
C THR A 267 -2.21 0.66 0.38
N MET A 268 -0.89 0.63 0.61
CA MET A 268 0.02 -0.33 -0.02
C MET A 268 1.15 -0.72 0.92
N ILE A 269 1.78 -1.87 0.65
CA ILE A 269 3.02 -2.24 1.35
C ILE A 269 4.18 -1.52 0.67
N SER A 270 4.92 -0.74 1.43
CA SER A 270 6.10 -0.01 0.95
C SER A 270 7.00 0.40 2.10
N ALA A 271 8.27 0.67 1.81
CA ALA A 271 9.24 1.16 2.78
C ALA A 271 10.04 2.32 2.18
N LEU A 272 10.40 3.29 3.03
CA LEU A 272 11.31 4.37 2.68
C LEU A 272 12.71 3.98 3.18
N SER A 273 13.57 3.51 2.27
CA SER A 273 14.88 2.91 2.60
C SER A 273 16.00 3.37 1.63
N THR A 274 16.21 2.72 0.50
CA THR A 274 17.30 2.99 -0.46
C THR A 274 16.80 3.31 -1.86
N LYS A 275 15.53 3.06 -2.15
CA LYS A 275 14.87 3.39 -3.42
C LYS A 275 13.87 4.53 -3.25
N GLN A 276 13.68 5.31 -4.30
CA GLN A 276 12.59 6.28 -4.40
C GLN A 276 11.25 5.57 -4.29
N LEU A 277 10.28 6.23 -3.67
CA LEU A 277 8.90 5.76 -3.68
C LEU A 277 8.34 5.87 -5.11
N PRO A 278 7.44 4.97 -5.52
CA PRO A 278 6.98 4.83 -6.90
C PRO A 278 5.94 5.90 -7.32
N TYR A 279 6.19 7.14 -6.92
CA TYR A 279 5.37 8.29 -7.20
C TYR A 279 6.19 9.35 -7.96
N PRO A 280 5.56 10.12 -8.86
CA PRO A 280 6.18 11.27 -9.49
C PRO A 280 6.67 12.30 -8.47
N SER A 281 7.57 13.18 -8.90
CA SER A 281 7.92 14.35 -8.10
C SER A 281 6.69 15.25 -7.95
N GLU A 282 6.55 15.88 -6.79
CA GLU A 282 5.51 16.88 -6.49
C GLU A 282 4.09 16.33 -6.56
N SER A 283 3.88 15.13 -6.03
CA SER A 283 2.58 14.46 -6.00
C SER A 283 1.63 14.98 -4.91
N PHE A 284 2.15 15.36 -3.74
CA PHE A 284 1.32 15.55 -2.53
C PHE A 284 1.36 16.98 -1.98
N GLU A 285 0.24 17.49 -1.50
CA GLU A 285 0.20 18.75 -0.73
C GLU A 285 0.56 18.55 0.74
N MET A 286 0.42 17.33 1.27
CA MET A 286 0.86 17.00 2.62
C MET A 286 1.52 15.63 2.68
N ILE A 287 2.62 15.54 3.42
CA ILE A 287 3.21 14.26 3.82
C ILE A 287 3.14 14.18 5.34
N HIS A 288 2.46 13.14 5.82
CA HIS A 288 2.19 12.92 7.24
C HIS A 288 2.99 11.73 7.76
N CYS A 289 3.65 11.89 8.91
CA CYS A 289 4.25 10.80 9.67
C CYS A 289 3.86 10.93 11.15
N SER A 290 3.26 9.87 11.70
CA SER A 290 2.94 9.78 13.13
C SER A 290 3.50 8.49 13.72
N ARG A 291 4.60 8.59 14.48
CA ARG A 291 5.43 7.42 14.91
C ARG A 291 5.79 6.48 13.75
N CYS A 292 6.09 7.00 12.56
CA CYS A 292 6.39 6.16 11.39
C CYS A 292 7.71 5.34 11.48
N ARG A 293 8.51 5.51 12.56
CA ARG A 293 9.79 4.83 12.79
C ARG A 293 10.82 5.04 11.67
N ILE A 294 10.82 6.25 11.08
CA ILE A 294 11.80 6.67 10.07
C ILE A 294 12.71 7.72 10.68
N ASP A 295 14.01 7.47 10.57
CA ASP A 295 15.07 8.37 11.02
C ASP A 295 15.44 9.37 9.91
N PHE A 296 14.57 10.36 9.69
CA PHE A 296 14.72 11.37 8.62
C PHE A 296 16.02 12.21 8.69
N HIS A 297 16.71 12.20 9.83
CA HIS A 297 17.93 12.97 10.07
C HIS A 297 19.22 12.21 9.69
N GLU A 298 19.14 10.90 9.53
CA GLU A 298 20.30 10.05 9.26
C GLU A 298 20.76 10.17 7.80
N HIS A 299 22.03 9.83 7.57
CA HIS A 299 22.65 9.83 6.24
C HIS A 299 22.42 11.13 5.46
N ASP A 300 22.73 12.26 6.09
CA ASP A 300 22.58 13.59 5.50
C ASP A 300 21.13 13.90 5.06
N GLY A 301 20.15 13.30 5.73
CA GLY A 301 18.73 13.54 5.45
C GLY A 301 18.26 13.02 4.09
N ILE A 302 18.90 11.97 3.54
CA ILE A 302 18.53 11.40 2.23
C ILE A 302 17.05 11.00 2.13
N LEU A 303 16.45 10.50 3.22
CA LEU A 303 15.02 10.16 3.25
C LEU A 303 14.14 11.41 3.26
N LEU A 304 14.59 12.49 3.91
CA LEU A 304 13.91 13.78 3.91
C LEU A 304 14.01 14.47 2.53
N LYS A 305 15.08 14.22 1.77
CA LYS A 305 15.21 14.66 0.38
C LYS A 305 14.22 13.95 -0.55
N GLU A 306 13.88 12.69 -0.28
CA GLU A 306 12.78 12.01 -0.97
C GLU A 306 11.41 12.59 -0.61
N VAL A 307 11.17 12.90 0.67
CA VAL A 307 9.98 13.67 1.09
C VAL A 307 9.93 15.00 0.34
N ASN A 308 11.06 15.70 0.20
CA ASN A 308 11.13 16.94 -0.57
C ASN A 308 10.81 16.76 -2.05
N ARG A 309 11.25 15.66 -2.67
CA ARG A 309 10.91 15.33 -4.07
C ARG A 309 9.39 15.17 -4.24
N LEU A 310 8.74 14.49 -3.31
CA LEU A 310 7.31 14.15 -3.38
C LEU A 310 6.37 15.29 -2.98
N LEU A 311 6.83 16.19 -2.10
CA LEU A 311 6.02 17.31 -1.61
C LEU A 311 5.94 18.42 -2.66
N ARG A 312 4.72 18.87 -2.98
CA ARG A 312 4.49 20.07 -3.81
C ARG A 312 5.02 21.32 -3.09
N PRO A 313 5.45 22.37 -3.80
CA PRO A 313 5.76 23.64 -3.16
C PRO A 313 4.53 24.22 -2.47
N ASN A 314 4.79 24.90 -1.36
CA ASN A 314 3.82 25.32 -0.36
C ASN A 314 3.07 24.15 0.31
N GLY A 315 3.49 22.91 0.08
CA GLY A 315 2.99 21.73 0.78
C GLY A 315 3.56 21.61 2.20
N TYR A 316 2.91 20.77 3.01
CA TYR A 316 3.18 20.60 4.42
C TYR A 316 3.81 19.25 4.76
N PHE A 317 4.88 19.27 5.56
CA PHE A 317 5.39 18.07 6.21
C PHE A 317 4.94 18.06 7.67
N VAL A 318 4.12 17.08 8.04
CA VAL A 318 3.58 16.91 9.39
C VAL A 318 4.31 15.76 10.08
N TYR A 319 5.03 16.09 11.15
CA TYR A 319 5.83 15.13 11.90
C TYR A 319 5.39 15.07 13.36
N SER A 320 4.75 13.97 13.72
CA SER A 320 4.34 13.64 15.08
C SER A 320 5.23 12.52 15.59
N ALA A 321 6.27 12.85 16.36
CA ALA A 321 7.24 11.89 16.89
C ALA A 321 8.03 12.45 18.09
N PRO A 322 8.70 11.60 18.90
CA PRO A 322 9.40 12.04 20.11
C PRO A 322 10.36 13.22 19.94
N PRO A 323 11.19 13.32 18.87
CA PRO A 323 12.03 14.50 18.65
C PRO A 323 11.27 15.83 18.62
N ALA A 324 10.00 15.82 18.21
CA ALA A 324 9.18 17.03 18.17
C ALA A 324 8.79 17.56 19.56
N TYR A 325 8.85 16.78 20.64
CA TYR A 325 8.34 17.25 21.95
C TYR A 325 9.11 16.76 23.19
N LYS A 326 9.89 15.68 23.09
CA LYS A 326 10.67 15.17 24.23
C LYS A 326 11.99 15.93 24.37
N LYS A 327 12.33 16.30 25.60
CA LYS A 327 13.56 17.03 25.97
C LYS A 327 14.65 16.14 26.59
N VAL A 328 14.52 14.82 26.44
CA VAL A 328 15.39 13.82 27.09
C VAL A 328 16.03 12.93 26.02
N LYS A 329 17.09 12.20 26.39
CA LYS A 329 17.89 11.36 25.47
C LYS A 329 18.53 12.21 24.37
N ASP A 330 18.73 11.60 23.21
CA ASP A 330 19.23 12.18 21.96
C ASP A 330 18.18 12.98 21.18
N PHE A 331 16.90 12.98 21.61
CA PHE A 331 15.83 13.68 20.91
C PHE A 331 16.09 15.17 20.62
N PRO A 332 16.70 15.97 21.52
CA PRO A 332 17.09 17.35 21.20
C PRO A 332 18.10 17.44 20.05
N VAL A 333 19.11 16.56 20.03
CA VAL A 333 20.14 16.53 18.97
C VAL A 333 19.52 16.12 17.63
N ILE A 334 18.63 15.12 17.65
CA ILE A 334 17.87 14.69 16.47
C ILE A 334 17.02 15.85 15.94
N TRP A 335 16.33 16.57 16.85
CA TRP A 335 15.54 17.73 16.49
C TRP A 335 16.37 18.83 15.82
N ASP A 336 17.54 19.17 16.38
CA ASP A 336 18.44 20.19 15.81
C ASP A 336 18.93 19.78 14.42
N LYS A 337 19.29 18.50 14.21
CA LYS A 337 19.62 17.97 12.88
C LYS A 337 18.46 18.13 11.89
N LEU A 338 17.23 17.79 12.30
CA LEU A 338 16.04 17.95 11.45
C LEU A 338 15.78 19.41 11.07
N VAL A 339 15.89 20.33 12.03
CA VAL A 339 15.73 21.77 11.77
C VAL A 339 16.81 22.25 10.80
N ASN A 340 18.07 21.89 11.03
CA ASN A 340 19.16 22.28 10.13
C ASN A 340 18.97 21.76 8.71
N LEU A 341 18.61 20.48 8.55
CA LEU A 341 18.37 19.86 7.24
C LEU A 341 17.17 20.52 6.53
N THR A 342 16.05 20.72 7.22
CA THR A 342 14.85 21.37 6.65
C THR A 342 15.12 22.81 6.25
N THR A 343 15.81 23.59 7.10
CA THR A 343 16.21 24.98 6.77
C THR A 343 17.19 25.02 5.60
N ALA A 344 18.14 24.08 5.51
CA ALA A 344 19.04 23.99 4.37
C ALA A 344 18.29 23.72 3.05
N MET A 345 17.18 22.97 3.12
CA MET A 345 16.25 22.76 1.99
C MET A 345 15.20 23.86 1.82
N CYS A 346 15.33 24.99 2.52
CA CYS A 346 14.42 26.15 2.42
C CYS A 346 12.99 25.84 2.87
N TRP A 347 12.85 24.97 3.87
CA TRP A 347 11.58 24.76 4.54
C TRP A 347 11.50 25.65 5.79
N ARG A 348 10.29 26.14 6.07
CA ARG A 348 10.02 26.93 7.27
C ARG A 348 9.17 26.14 8.25
N LEU A 349 9.61 26.08 9.51
CA LEU A 349 8.81 25.53 10.60
C LEU A 349 7.69 26.52 10.93
N ILE A 350 6.43 26.13 10.73
CA ILE A 350 5.27 27.01 10.94
C ILE A 350 4.55 26.75 12.25
N ALA A 351 4.62 25.52 12.76
CA ALA A 351 4.00 25.15 14.02
C ALA A 351 4.77 24.06 14.73
N ARG A 352 4.81 24.15 16.06
CA ARG A 352 5.26 23.08 16.96
C ARG A 352 4.39 23.13 18.21
N LYS A 353 3.31 22.34 18.23
CA LYS A 353 2.34 22.31 19.33
C LYS A 353 2.16 20.86 19.80
N VAL A 354 2.06 20.67 21.11
CA VAL A 354 1.82 19.36 21.75
C VAL A 354 2.89 18.33 21.36
N GLN A 355 2.59 17.41 20.43
CA GLN A 355 3.46 16.32 20.01
C GLN A 355 3.83 16.40 18.51
N THR A 356 3.47 17.50 17.86
CA THR A 356 3.50 17.64 16.41
C THR A 356 4.27 18.88 15.99
N ALA A 357 5.11 18.74 14.97
CA ALA A 357 5.76 19.81 14.25
C ALA A 357 5.28 19.82 12.79
N ILE A 358 5.12 21.02 12.21
CA ILE A 358 4.70 21.21 10.83
C ILE A 358 5.65 22.18 10.15
N TRP A 359 6.20 21.76 9.02
CA TRP A 359 6.96 22.59 8.11
C TRP A 359 6.17 22.86 6.84
N ILE A 360 6.41 24.02 6.23
CA ILE A 360 6.03 24.32 4.86
C ILE A 360 7.26 24.30 3.96
N LYS A 361 7.17 23.63 2.81
CA LYS A 361 8.20 23.67 1.75
C LYS A 361 8.00 24.96 0.97
N GLU A 362 8.79 25.99 1.24
CA GLU A 362 8.63 27.28 0.58
C GLU A 362 9.01 27.20 -0.91
N ASN A 363 8.27 27.92 -1.75
CA ASN A 363 8.60 28.04 -3.18
C ASN A 363 9.70 29.10 -3.40
N ASP A 364 10.86 28.93 -2.76
CA ASP A 364 12.00 29.86 -2.86
C ASP A 364 13.21 29.17 -3.51
N GLN A 365 13.28 29.23 -4.85
CA GLN A 365 14.42 28.72 -5.60
C GLN A 365 15.71 29.49 -5.31
N SER A 366 15.62 30.79 -5.02
CA SER A 366 16.80 31.62 -4.74
C SER A 366 17.48 31.20 -3.43
N CYS A 367 16.69 30.79 -2.43
CA CYS A 367 17.18 30.19 -1.21
C CYS A 367 17.93 28.88 -1.49
N LEU A 368 17.39 28.00 -2.35
CA LEU A 368 18.03 26.72 -2.67
C LEU A 368 19.38 26.92 -3.34
N LEU A 369 19.46 27.81 -4.34
CA LEU A 369 20.70 28.15 -5.03
C LEU A 369 21.73 28.73 -4.04
N ARG A 370 21.33 29.69 -3.21
CA ARG A 370 22.19 30.29 -2.18
C ARG A 370 22.70 29.27 -1.16
N ASN A 371 21.85 28.33 -0.73
CA ASN A 371 22.23 27.30 0.22
C ASN A 371 23.17 26.25 -0.42
N ALA A 372 23.01 25.99 -1.71
CA ALA A 372 23.93 25.16 -2.48
C ALA A 372 25.32 25.81 -2.63
N ASP A 373 25.38 27.13 -2.90
CA ASP A 373 26.65 27.88 -2.95
C ASP A 373 27.40 27.84 -1.61
N LYS A 374 26.65 27.85 -0.51
CA LYS A 374 27.17 27.67 0.86
C LYS A 374 27.50 26.22 1.21
N LYS A 375 27.34 25.27 0.29
CA LYS A 375 27.56 23.83 0.48
C LYS A 375 26.72 23.23 1.61
N LEU A 376 25.54 23.81 1.87
CA LEU A 376 24.58 23.28 2.86
C LEU A 376 23.69 22.16 2.28
N ILE A 377 23.50 22.17 0.96
CA ILE A 377 22.78 21.13 0.22
C ILE A 377 23.48 20.87 -1.12
N ASN A 378 23.25 19.68 -1.68
CA ASN A 378 23.64 19.36 -3.05
C ASN A 378 22.42 19.50 -3.96
N LEU A 379 22.60 20.09 -5.14
CA LEU A 379 21.56 20.15 -6.16
C LEU A 379 21.65 18.93 -7.07
N CYS A 380 20.49 18.40 -7.46
CA CYS A 380 20.46 17.33 -8.44
C CYS A 380 20.81 17.89 -9.82
N ASN A 381 21.49 17.09 -10.64
CA ASN A 381 21.53 17.34 -12.08
C ASN A 381 20.09 17.48 -12.60
N PRO A 382 19.84 18.31 -13.63
CA PRO A 382 18.53 18.45 -14.25
C PRO A 382 17.96 17.06 -14.52
N ALA A 383 16.92 16.71 -13.77
CA ALA A 383 16.35 15.38 -13.83
C ALA A 383 15.45 15.29 -15.06
N ASP A 384 15.51 14.16 -15.73
CA ASP A 384 14.53 13.82 -16.73
C ASP A 384 13.26 13.31 -16.01
N ASP A 385 12.41 14.25 -15.58
CA ASP A 385 11.14 13.97 -14.89
C ASP A 385 10.13 13.26 -15.83
N THR A 386 10.47 13.02 -17.10
CA THR A 386 9.66 12.20 -18.02
C THR A 386 9.75 10.70 -17.71
N LYS A 387 10.76 10.27 -16.94
CA LYS A 387 10.99 8.86 -16.62
C LYS A 387 10.21 8.42 -15.37
N PRO A 388 9.58 7.22 -15.40
CA PRO A 388 8.97 6.62 -14.21
C PRO A 388 9.95 6.46 -13.04
N SER A 389 9.51 6.81 -11.83
CA SER A 389 10.26 6.54 -10.60
C SER A 389 10.00 5.09 -10.16
N TRP A 390 10.63 4.11 -10.83
CA TRP A 390 10.49 2.69 -10.49
C TRP A 390 11.88 2.07 -10.26
N LYS A 391 12.10 1.54 -9.04
CA LYS A 391 13.39 0.98 -8.60
C LYS A 391 14.59 1.92 -8.74
N ILE A 392 14.36 3.23 -8.80
CA ILE A 392 15.43 4.23 -8.85
C ILE A 392 16.04 4.37 -7.45
N PRO A 393 17.37 4.28 -7.29
CA PRO A 393 18.03 4.58 -6.03
C PRO A 393 17.74 6.00 -5.54
N LEU A 394 17.65 6.17 -4.23
CA LEU A 394 17.53 7.48 -3.63
C LEU A 394 18.69 8.39 -4.03
N LYS A 395 18.38 9.66 -4.23
CA LYS A 395 19.36 10.69 -4.60
C LYS A 395 19.61 11.57 -3.40
N ASN A 396 20.87 11.71 -3.00
CA ASN A 396 21.25 12.61 -1.92
C ASN A 396 21.43 14.06 -2.39
N CYS A 397 20.40 14.60 -3.06
CA CYS A 397 20.38 15.95 -3.62
C CYS A 397 18.94 16.52 -3.67
N VAL A 398 18.81 17.82 -3.89
CA VAL A 398 17.54 18.54 -4.03
C VAL A 398 17.34 18.98 -5.48
N GLN A 399 16.18 18.68 -6.05
CA GLN A 399 15.83 19.14 -7.39
C GLN A 399 15.47 20.63 -7.37
N VAL A 400 16.05 21.40 -8.30
CA VAL A 400 15.62 22.77 -8.60
C VAL A 400 14.63 22.71 -9.75
N ARG A 401 13.48 23.35 -9.59
CA ARG A 401 12.46 23.46 -10.63
C ARG A 401 12.97 24.28 -11.81
N ASN A 402 12.65 23.85 -13.03
CA ASN A 402 12.85 24.68 -14.22
C ASN A 402 11.78 25.79 -14.28
N SER A 403 12.22 27.02 -14.56
CA SER A 403 11.38 28.23 -14.63
C SER A 403 10.23 28.16 -15.64
N LYS A 404 10.23 27.20 -16.58
CA LYS A 404 9.15 27.00 -17.55
C LYS A 404 7.91 26.30 -16.99
N THR A 405 7.98 25.76 -15.78
CA THR A 405 6.83 25.14 -15.07
C THR A 405 6.32 26.11 -14.01
N ASP A 406 5.85 27.27 -14.45
CA ASP A 406 5.38 28.33 -13.55
C ASP A 406 4.12 27.91 -12.79
N SER A 407 4.15 28.22 -11.50
CA SER A 407 3.06 28.43 -10.52
C SER A 407 1.61 28.00 -10.83
N TYR A 408 1.34 26.84 -11.43
CA TYR A 408 -0.04 26.35 -11.54
C TYR A 408 -0.62 26.12 -10.14
N LYS A 409 -1.46 27.06 -9.71
CA LYS A 409 -2.30 26.92 -8.53
C LYS A 409 -3.44 26.00 -8.94
N PHE A 410 -3.33 24.72 -8.56
CA PHE A 410 -4.38 23.76 -8.85
C PHE A 410 -5.72 24.22 -8.24
N PRO A 411 -6.83 24.04 -8.97
CA PRO A 411 -8.14 24.36 -8.45
C PRO A 411 -8.52 23.43 -7.28
N PRO A 412 -9.62 23.70 -6.56
CA PRO A 412 -10.17 22.79 -5.56
C PRO A 412 -10.41 21.38 -6.12
N SER A 413 -10.37 20.37 -5.24
CA SER A 413 -10.38 18.93 -5.57
C SER A 413 -11.33 18.50 -6.69
N LEU A 414 -12.62 18.89 -6.64
CA LEU A 414 -13.61 18.47 -7.64
C LEU A 414 -13.33 19.00 -9.04
N GLU A 415 -12.72 20.17 -9.17
CA GLU A 415 -12.42 20.79 -10.45
C GLU A 415 -11.12 20.23 -11.06
N ARG A 416 -10.28 19.56 -10.25
CA ARG A 416 -9.01 19.00 -10.72
C ARG A 416 -9.17 17.88 -11.75
N HIS A 417 -10.28 17.15 -11.76
CA HIS A 417 -10.47 16.01 -12.67
C HIS A 417 -10.38 16.40 -14.15
N SER A 418 -10.69 17.64 -14.49
CA SER A 418 -10.64 18.16 -15.86
C SER A 418 -9.38 18.98 -16.17
N VAL A 419 -8.47 19.14 -15.19
CA VAL A 419 -7.25 19.92 -15.37
C VAL A 419 -6.26 19.12 -16.23
N PHE A 420 -5.97 19.65 -17.41
CA PHE A 420 -4.86 19.19 -18.23
C PHE A 420 -3.53 19.69 -17.64
N SER A 421 -2.58 18.77 -17.42
CA SER A 421 -1.25 19.12 -16.96
C SER A 421 -0.32 19.38 -18.14
N GLU A 422 0.31 20.55 -18.19
CA GLU A 422 1.30 20.88 -19.23
C GLU A 422 2.51 19.94 -19.21
N LYS A 423 2.77 19.25 -18.08
CA LYS A 423 3.82 18.21 -17.99
C LYS A 423 3.56 17.06 -18.97
N LEU A 424 2.30 16.82 -19.34
CA LEU A 424 1.92 15.79 -20.31
C LEU A 424 2.38 16.13 -21.74
N ASN A 425 2.48 17.41 -22.10
CA ASN A 425 3.01 17.83 -23.40
C ASN A 425 4.48 17.39 -23.58
N MET A 426 5.27 17.41 -22.50
CA MET A 426 6.68 17.00 -22.52
C MET A 426 6.87 15.52 -22.86
N ILE A 427 5.83 14.71 -22.65
CA ILE A 427 5.82 13.28 -23.01
C ILE A 427 4.95 13.02 -24.25
N GLY A 428 4.55 14.07 -24.98
CA GLY A 428 3.84 13.98 -26.25
C GLY A 428 2.35 13.68 -26.15
N ILE A 429 1.72 13.96 -25.01
CA ILE A 429 0.27 13.84 -24.83
C ILE A 429 -0.33 15.24 -24.84
N ASN A 430 -1.24 15.50 -25.76
CA ASN A 430 -1.90 16.79 -25.90
C ASN A 430 -3.25 16.83 -25.16
N GLN A 431 -3.86 18.02 -25.09
CA GLN A 431 -5.11 18.24 -24.38
C GLN A 431 -6.31 17.52 -25.00
N ASP A 432 -6.34 17.40 -26.34
CA ASP A 432 -7.43 16.72 -27.04
C ASP A 432 -7.42 15.21 -26.73
N GLU A 433 -6.25 14.60 -26.73
CA GLU A 433 -6.05 13.20 -26.35
C GLU A 433 -6.47 12.94 -24.90
N PHE A 434 -6.05 13.81 -23.98
CA PHE A 434 -6.45 13.74 -22.56
C PHE A 434 -7.96 13.85 -22.36
N THR A 435 -8.60 14.76 -23.09
CA THR A 435 -10.05 15.00 -23.02
C THR A 435 -10.81 13.82 -23.60
N SER A 436 -10.37 13.32 -24.77
CA SER A 436 -10.93 12.14 -25.44
C SER A 436 -10.85 10.89 -24.55
N ASP A 437 -9.70 10.66 -23.87
CA ASP A 437 -9.56 9.56 -22.90
C ASP A 437 -10.60 9.65 -21.79
N THR A 438 -10.82 10.84 -21.23
CA THR A 438 -11.79 11.06 -20.15
C THR A 438 -13.23 10.79 -20.62
N LEU A 439 -13.61 11.30 -21.79
CA LEU A 439 -14.95 11.11 -22.35
C LEU A 439 -15.22 9.64 -22.69
N PHE A 440 -14.23 8.97 -23.29
CA PHE A 440 -14.31 7.55 -23.60
C PHE A 440 -14.60 6.72 -22.34
N TRP A 441 -13.83 6.91 -21.27
CA TRP A 441 -14.04 6.14 -20.05
C TRP A 441 -15.35 6.47 -19.33
N GLN A 442 -15.82 7.72 -19.39
CA GLN A 442 -17.14 8.09 -18.86
C GLN A 442 -18.28 7.30 -19.54
N GLU A 443 -18.18 7.09 -20.85
CA GLU A 443 -19.10 6.24 -21.59
C GLU A 443 -18.96 4.76 -21.19
N GLN A 444 -17.74 4.22 -21.22
CA GLN A 444 -17.50 2.80 -20.99
C GLN A 444 -17.90 2.33 -19.59
N ILE A 445 -17.69 3.15 -18.55
CA ILE A 445 -18.15 2.84 -17.19
C ILE A 445 -19.67 2.57 -17.14
N GLY A 446 -20.45 3.32 -17.92
CA GLY A 446 -21.89 3.11 -18.03
C GLY A 446 -22.27 1.75 -18.62
N HIS A 447 -21.47 1.22 -19.55
CA HIS A 447 -21.65 -0.14 -20.09
C HIS A 447 -21.25 -1.19 -19.05
N TYR A 448 -20.09 -1.03 -18.42
CA TYR A 448 -19.59 -1.99 -17.43
C TYR A 448 -20.52 -2.17 -16.25
N TRP A 449 -21.05 -1.09 -15.68
CA TRP A 449 -21.99 -1.18 -14.55
C TRP A 449 -23.26 -1.94 -14.91
N ARG A 450 -23.78 -1.74 -16.13
CA ARG A 450 -24.94 -2.48 -16.63
C ARG A 450 -24.64 -3.97 -16.80
N MET A 451 -23.48 -4.31 -17.36
CA MET A 451 -23.06 -5.70 -17.58
C MET A 451 -22.79 -6.44 -16.26
N MET A 452 -22.08 -5.81 -15.33
CA MET A 452 -21.80 -6.41 -14.02
C MET A 452 -23.06 -6.53 -13.14
N ASN A 453 -24.09 -5.73 -13.41
CA ASN A 453 -25.35 -5.71 -12.67
C ASN A 453 -25.14 -5.57 -11.14
N VAL A 454 -24.26 -4.65 -10.76
CA VAL A 454 -23.90 -4.37 -9.37
C VAL A 454 -24.55 -3.09 -8.86
N LYS A 455 -24.76 -3.02 -7.55
CA LYS A 455 -25.18 -1.77 -6.88
C LYS A 455 -23.96 -0.89 -6.62
N GLU A 456 -24.18 0.42 -6.44
CA GLU A 456 -23.11 1.42 -6.27
C GLU A 456 -22.15 1.16 -5.11
N THR A 457 -22.61 0.50 -4.03
CA THR A 457 -21.82 0.22 -2.83
C THR A 457 -21.19 -1.17 -2.80
N GLU A 458 -21.37 -1.98 -3.86
CA GLU A 458 -20.82 -3.34 -3.93
C GLU A 458 -19.36 -3.37 -4.38
N ILE A 459 -18.91 -2.31 -5.05
CA ILE A 459 -17.52 -2.11 -5.44
C ILE A 459 -16.97 -0.98 -4.56
N ARG A 460 -15.79 -1.17 -3.97
CA ARG A 460 -15.10 -0.15 -3.17
C ARG A 460 -13.64 0.00 -3.56
N ASN A 461 -12.89 -1.10 -3.56
CA ASN A 461 -11.46 -1.14 -3.87
C ASN A 461 -11.28 -1.44 -5.36
N VAL A 462 -10.85 -0.46 -6.14
CA VAL A 462 -10.65 -0.62 -7.59
C VAL A 462 -9.17 -0.47 -7.92
N MET A 463 -8.69 -1.25 -8.89
CA MET A 463 -7.36 -1.07 -9.47
C MET A 463 -7.49 -0.94 -10.97
N ASP A 464 -6.95 0.15 -11.51
CA ASP A 464 -6.74 0.30 -12.94
C ASP A 464 -5.29 -0.03 -13.24
N MET A 465 -5.07 -1.18 -13.87
CA MET A 465 -3.75 -1.78 -14.01
C MET A 465 -2.91 -1.11 -15.11
N ASN A 466 -3.57 -0.37 -16.01
CA ASN A 466 -2.92 0.47 -17.01
C ASN A 466 -3.69 1.80 -17.15
N ALA A 467 -3.48 2.68 -16.19
CA ALA A 467 -4.34 3.84 -15.97
C ALA A 467 -4.18 4.98 -16.97
N TYR A 468 -3.13 4.96 -17.81
CA TYR A 468 -2.80 6.04 -18.72
C TYR A 468 -2.86 7.43 -18.04
N CYS A 469 -3.83 8.29 -18.38
CA CYS A 469 -4.03 9.61 -17.79
C CYS A 469 -5.08 9.65 -16.66
N GLY A 470 -5.59 8.50 -16.21
CA GLY A 470 -6.54 8.35 -15.10
C GLY A 470 -8.01 8.60 -15.48
N GLY A 471 -8.37 8.59 -16.77
CA GLY A 471 -9.74 8.83 -17.22
C GLY A 471 -10.75 7.84 -16.66
N PHE A 472 -10.38 6.56 -16.52
CA PHE A 472 -11.19 5.53 -15.88
C PHE A 472 -11.52 5.88 -14.41
N ALA A 473 -10.52 6.32 -13.64
CA ALA A 473 -10.75 6.72 -12.25
C ALA A 473 -11.60 7.99 -12.12
N VAL A 474 -11.48 8.93 -13.06
CA VAL A 474 -12.36 10.10 -13.11
C VAL A 474 -13.81 9.72 -13.41
N ALA A 475 -14.02 8.81 -14.35
CA ALA A 475 -15.35 8.30 -14.67
C ALA A 475 -16.04 7.64 -13.45
N LEU A 476 -15.25 7.07 -12.54
CA LEU A 476 -15.72 6.45 -11.31
C LEU A 476 -15.96 7.40 -10.13
N ASN A 477 -15.64 8.70 -10.26
CA ASN A 477 -15.70 9.64 -9.14
C ASN A 477 -17.11 9.85 -8.54
N LYS A 478 -18.16 9.46 -9.27
CA LYS A 478 -19.55 9.50 -8.78
C LYS A 478 -19.89 8.38 -7.80
N PHE A 479 -19.09 7.31 -7.77
CA PHE A 479 -19.26 6.17 -6.90
C PHE A 479 -18.37 6.29 -5.66
N PRO A 480 -18.74 5.66 -4.52
CA PRO A 480 -17.94 5.68 -3.30
C PRO A 480 -16.71 4.75 -3.38
N VAL A 481 -15.99 4.75 -4.49
CA VAL A 481 -14.81 3.91 -4.75
C VAL A 481 -13.51 4.69 -4.55
N TRP A 482 -12.41 3.96 -4.40
CA TRP A 482 -11.08 4.51 -4.62
C TRP A 482 -10.37 3.66 -5.66
N VAL A 483 -9.56 4.31 -6.48
CA VAL A 483 -8.87 3.65 -7.58
C VAL A 483 -7.36 3.74 -7.35
N MET A 484 -6.71 2.57 -7.27
CA MET A 484 -5.26 2.48 -7.44
C MET A 484 -4.96 2.61 -8.93
N ASN A 485 -4.53 3.80 -9.36
CA ASN A 485 -4.13 4.02 -10.75
C ASN A 485 -2.69 3.53 -10.94
N VAL A 486 -2.50 2.44 -11.67
CA VAL A 486 -1.18 1.88 -11.96
C VAL A 486 -0.73 2.32 -13.34
N VAL A 487 0.44 2.94 -13.43
CA VAL A 487 1.11 3.20 -14.71
C VAL A 487 2.27 2.22 -14.86
N PRO A 488 2.27 1.35 -15.89
CA PRO A 488 3.36 0.42 -16.12
C PRO A 488 4.71 1.13 -16.19
N ALA A 489 5.72 0.63 -15.47
CA ALA A 489 7.04 1.28 -15.34
C ALA A 489 7.81 1.37 -16.66
N SER A 490 7.41 0.59 -17.67
CA SER A 490 7.94 0.61 -19.04
C SER A 490 7.25 1.65 -19.94
N MET A 491 6.21 2.34 -19.47
CA MET A 491 5.51 3.41 -20.20
C MET A 491 6.00 4.81 -19.80
N LYS A 492 5.51 5.83 -20.53
CA LYS A 492 5.78 7.25 -20.22
C LYS A 492 5.19 7.63 -18.85
N ASN A 493 5.77 8.63 -18.19
CA ASN A 493 5.29 9.16 -16.90
C ASN A 493 3.96 9.94 -17.02
N THR A 494 2.88 9.24 -17.33
CA THR A 494 1.51 9.80 -17.30
C THR A 494 0.97 9.93 -15.87
N LEU A 495 1.59 9.23 -14.91
CA LEU A 495 1.23 9.27 -13.49
C LEU A 495 1.36 10.69 -12.91
N SER A 496 2.29 11.51 -13.41
CA SER A 496 2.37 12.94 -13.05
C SER A 496 1.05 13.68 -13.31
N GLY A 497 0.44 13.46 -14.48
CA GLY A 497 -0.86 14.01 -14.84
C GLY A 497 -2.00 13.48 -13.97
N ILE A 498 -1.95 12.20 -13.58
CA ILE A 498 -2.94 11.59 -12.66
C ILE A 498 -2.93 12.32 -11.30
N TYR A 499 -1.75 12.59 -10.73
CA TYR A 499 -1.63 13.34 -9.48
C TYR A 499 -2.04 14.82 -9.62
N ASP A 500 -1.81 15.44 -10.77
CA ASP A 500 -2.27 16.80 -11.06
C ASP A 500 -3.81 16.88 -11.16
N ARG A 501 -4.46 15.79 -11.58
CA ARG A 501 -5.93 15.63 -11.51
C ARG A 501 -6.47 15.37 -10.10
N GLY A 502 -5.60 15.32 -9.08
CA GLY A 502 -5.99 15.02 -7.72
C GLY A 502 -6.22 13.53 -7.44
N LEU A 503 -5.80 12.62 -8.32
CA LEU A 503 -5.95 11.16 -8.16
C LEU A 503 -4.68 10.54 -7.57
N ILE A 504 -4.82 9.37 -6.93
CA ILE A 504 -3.68 8.62 -6.39
C ILE A 504 -3.31 7.44 -7.29
N GLY A 505 -2.04 7.04 -7.27
CA GLY A 505 -1.56 5.93 -8.07
C GLY A 505 -0.09 5.59 -7.82
N THR A 506 0.42 4.60 -8.55
CA THR A 506 1.80 4.11 -8.41
C THR A 506 2.36 3.67 -9.76
N PHE A 507 3.68 3.78 -9.91
CA PHE A 507 4.37 2.99 -10.92
C PHE A 507 4.46 1.54 -10.45
N HIS A 508 4.37 0.61 -11.40
CA HIS A 508 4.59 -0.81 -11.14
C HIS A 508 5.03 -1.51 -12.42
N ASP A 509 5.81 -2.57 -12.28
CA ASP A 509 6.12 -3.47 -13.38
C ASP A 509 5.38 -4.80 -13.20
N TRP A 510 4.42 -5.08 -14.09
CA TRP A 510 3.56 -6.26 -14.02
C TRP A 510 4.26 -7.59 -14.29
N CYS A 511 5.54 -7.57 -14.67
CA CYS A 511 6.40 -8.76 -14.62
C CYS A 511 6.81 -9.17 -13.20
N GLU A 512 6.40 -8.39 -12.19
CA GLU A 512 6.58 -8.68 -10.79
C GLU A 512 5.26 -8.62 -9.99
N PRO A 513 5.08 -9.48 -8.96
CA PRO A 513 3.86 -9.49 -8.15
C PRO A 513 3.62 -8.20 -7.36
N PHE A 514 2.46 -7.55 -7.42
CA PHE A 514 2.17 -6.25 -6.81
C PHE A 514 2.30 -6.24 -5.27
N SER A 515 2.74 -5.12 -4.68
CA SER A 515 2.96 -4.96 -3.23
C SER A 515 1.65 -4.76 -2.43
N SER A 516 0.74 -5.74 -2.50
CA SER A 516 -0.53 -5.75 -1.76
C SER A 516 -0.87 -7.15 -1.24
N TYR A 517 -1.74 -7.22 -0.23
CA TYR A 517 -2.26 -8.48 0.30
C TYR A 517 -3.18 -9.17 -0.73
N PRO A 518 -3.29 -10.51 -0.70
CA PRO A 518 -4.29 -11.20 -1.50
C PRO A 518 -5.72 -10.74 -1.17
N ARG A 519 -6.63 -10.82 -2.15
CA ARG A 519 -8.07 -10.51 -2.00
C ARG A 519 -8.32 -9.08 -1.49
N THR A 520 -7.64 -8.13 -2.12
CA THR A 520 -7.73 -6.70 -1.77
C THR A 520 -8.78 -5.95 -2.59
N TYR A 521 -8.90 -6.26 -3.88
CA TYR A 521 -9.68 -5.45 -4.81
C TYR A 521 -11.02 -6.11 -5.14
N ASP A 522 -12.06 -5.29 -5.30
CA ASP A 522 -13.40 -5.70 -5.74
C ASP A 522 -13.52 -5.66 -7.27
N LEU A 523 -12.73 -4.80 -7.92
CA LEU A 523 -12.66 -4.63 -9.37
C LEU A 523 -11.22 -4.42 -9.84
N LEU A 524 -10.79 -5.24 -10.79
CA LEU A 524 -9.57 -5.01 -11.58
C LEU A 524 -9.95 -4.59 -13.00
N HIS A 525 -9.28 -3.57 -13.53
CA HIS A 525 -9.44 -3.12 -14.91
C HIS A 525 -8.09 -3.21 -15.62
N ALA A 526 -8.06 -3.91 -16.76
CA ALA A 526 -6.89 -4.07 -17.61
C ALA A 526 -7.22 -3.63 -19.03
N ASN A 527 -6.59 -2.55 -19.50
CA ASN A 527 -6.78 -2.02 -20.84
C ASN A 527 -5.45 -2.07 -21.61
N TYR A 528 -5.40 -2.91 -22.65
CA TYR A 528 -4.21 -3.19 -23.46
C TYR A 528 -2.96 -3.47 -22.61
N LEU A 529 -3.18 -4.17 -21.49
CA LEU A 529 -2.13 -4.45 -20.53
C LEU A 529 -1.26 -5.61 -21.01
N PHE A 530 -1.88 -6.69 -21.48
CA PHE A 530 -1.17 -7.91 -21.85
C PHE A 530 -0.42 -7.73 -23.17
N SER A 531 -1.03 -7.07 -24.17
CA SER A 531 -0.35 -6.67 -25.41
C SER A 531 0.90 -5.83 -25.16
N HIS A 532 0.84 -4.88 -24.21
CA HIS A 532 2.00 -4.08 -23.81
C HIS A 532 3.15 -4.95 -23.27
N TYR A 533 2.84 -6.02 -22.53
CA TYR A 533 3.86 -6.92 -21.94
C TYR A 533 4.25 -8.11 -22.83
N LYS A 534 3.44 -8.47 -23.83
CA LYS A 534 3.68 -9.56 -24.79
C LYS A 534 5.06 -9.46 -25.45
N ALA A 535 5.55 -8.24 -25.69
CA ALA A 535 6.84 -7.99 -26.34
C ALA A 535 8.07 -8.05 -25.41
N GLN A 536 7.90 -8.23 -24.09
CA GLN A 536 9.00 -8.13 -23.10
C GLN A 536 9.76 -9.45 -22.81
N GLY A 537 9.49 -10.52 -23.57
CA GLY A 537 10.25 -11.78 -23.51
C GLY A 537 9.70 -12.81 -22.50
N GLU A 538 10.45 -13.89 -22.27
CA GLU A 538 9.99 -15.10 -21.56
C GLU A 538 9.72 -14.93 -20.05
N GLY A 539 10.11 -13.79 -19.46
CA GLY A 539 10.02 -13.55 -18.02
C GLY A 539 8.67 -13.02 -17.53
N CYS A 540 7.73 -12.76 -18.43
CA CYS A 540 6.49 -12.03 -18.16
C CYS A 540 5.33 -12.61 -18.96
N LEU A 541 4.88 -13.81 -18.57
CA LEU A 541 3.83 -14.51 -19.32
C LEU A 541 2.43 -14.03 -18.93
N LEU A 542 1.50 -14.14 -19.87
CA LEU A 542 0.09 -13.83 -19.66
C LEU A 542 -0.47 -14.57 -18.43
N GLU A 543 -0.12 -15.83 -18.28
CA GLU A 543 -0.55 -16.67 -17.17
C GLU A 543 0.03 -16.22 -15.82
N ASP A 544 1.25 -15.66 -15.78
CA ASP A 544 1.84 -15.08 -14.57
C ASP A 544 1.04 -13.83 -14.14
N MET A 545 0.61 -13.01 -15.11
CA MET A 545 -0.23 -11.84 -14.86
C MET A 545 -1.64 -12.22 -14.41
N ILE A 546 -2.27 -13.23 -15.04
CA ILE A 546 -3.58 -13.76 -14.60
C ILE A 546 -3.48 -14.29 -13.17
N LEU A 547 -2.41 -15.01 -12.82
CA LEU A 547 -2.21 -15.50 -11.45
C LEU A 547 -2.10 -14.34 -10.44
N GLU A 548 -1.40 -13.27 -10.81
CA GLU A 548 -1.30 -12.09 -9.96
C GLU A 548 -2.65 -11.36 -9.82
N MET A 549 -3.43 -11.25 -10.90
CA MET A 549 -4.80 -10.74 -10.85
C MET A 549 -5.69 -11.60 -9.93
N ASP A 550 -5.56 -12.93 -10.01
CA ASP A 550 -6.30 -13.86 -9.13
C ASP A 550 -5.94 -13.65 -7.66
N ARG A 551 -4.65 -13.47 -7.37
CA ARG A 551 -4.19 -13.20 -6.00
C ARG A 551 -4.81 -11.90 -5.48
N LEU A 552 -4.85 -10.84 -6.29
CA LEU A 552 -5.30 -9.50 -5.88
C LEU A 552 -6.82 -9.36 -5.76
N ILE A 553 -7.60 -10.01 -6.62
CA ILE A 553 -9.06 -9.89 -6.66
C ILE A 553 -9.72 -10.69 -5.54
N ARG A 554 -10.77 -10.13 -4.93
CA ARG A 554 -11.61 -10.80 -3.94
C ARG A 554 -12.46 -11.91 -4.57
N PRO A 555 -12.86 -12.94 -3.79
CA PRO A 555 -13.94 -13.82 -4.22
C PRO A 555 -15.19 -13.02 -4.62
N LEU A 556 -15.82 -13.40 -5.74
CA LEU A 556 -16.93 -12.70 -6.38
C LEU A 556 -16.60 -11.33 -6.99
N GLY A 557 -15.35 -10.88 -6.91
CA GLY A 557 -14.89 -9.65 -7.54
C GLY A 557 -14.84 -9.74 -9.07
N PHE A 558 -14.87 -8.58 -9.70
CA PHE A 558 -14.94 -8.44 -11.15
C PHE A 558 -13.58 -8.08 -11.75
N ILE A 559 -13.35 -8.56 -12.95
CA ILE A 559 -12.16 -8.26 -13.73
C ILE A 559 -12.62 -7.88 -15.14
N ILE A 560 -12.25 -6.68 -15.58
CA ILE A 560 -12.61 -6.16 -16.89
C ILE A 560 -11.34 -6.12 -17.74
N ILE A 561 -11.36 -6.79 -18.90
CA ILE A 561 -10.20 -6.89 -19.78
C ILE A 561 -10.57 -6.43 -21.19
N ARG A 562 -9.83 -5.45 -21.69
CA ARG A 562 -9.80 -5.01 -23.09
C ARG A 562 -8.40 -5.22 -23.62
N ASP A 563 -8.25 -5.97 -24.69
CA ASP A 563 -6.93 -6.25 -25.27
C ASP A 563 -7.07 -6.75 -26.72
N GLU A 564 -5.95 -7.07 -27.37
CA GLU A 564 -5.94 -7.67 -28.71
C GLU A 564 -6.78 -8.97 -28.77
N GLU A 565 -7.31 -9.30 -29.95
CA GLU A 565 -8.23 -10.43 -30.15
C GLU A 565 -7.60 -11.78 -29.77
N ASP A 566 -6.34 -12.01 -30.15
CA ASP A 566 -5.62 -13.25 -29.81
C ASP A 566 -5.37 -13.39 -28.30
N ILE A 567 -5.14 -12.27 -27.61
CA ILE A 567 -5.00 -12.22 -26.16
C ILE A 567 -6.33 -12.51 -25.49
N THR A 568 -7.41 -11.82 -25.87
CA THR A 568 -8.74 -12.03 -25.27
C THR A 568 -9.24 -13.46 -25.50
N SER A 569 -9.03 -14.02 -26.69
CA SER A 569 -9.31 -15.44 -26.98
C SER A 569 -8.51 -16.37 -26.07
N ARG A 570 -7.19 -16.13 -25.90
CA ARG A 570 -6.37 -16.92 -24.98
C ARG A 570 -6.84 -16.82 -23.53
N ILE A 571 -7.27 -15.65 -23.08
CA ILE A 571 -7.77 -15.44 -21.72
C ILE A 571 -9.10 -16.20 -21.52
N GLN A 572 -10.00 -16.20 -22.51
CA GLN A 572 -11.25 -16.98 -22.45
C GLN A 572 -10.99 -18.47 -22.23
N ASP A 573 -9.96 -19.03 -22.88
CA ASP A 573 -9.58 -20.45 -22.73
C ASP A 573 -8.96 -20.76 -21.36
N VAL A 574 -8.19 -19.80 -20.81
CA VAL A 574 -7.36 -20.02 -19.62
C VAL A 574 -8.07 -19.63 -18.33
N ALA A 575 -8.86 -18.56 -18.31
CA ALA A 575 -9.50 -18.03 -17.11
C ALA A 575 -10.39 -19.05 -16.35
N PRO A 576 -11.15 -19.95 -17.01
CA PRO A 576 -11.86 -21.02 -16.30
C PRO A 576 -10.94 -21.93 -15.45
N LYS A 577 -9.70 -22.15 -15.88
CA LYS A 577 -8.69 -22.93 -15.15
C LYS A 577 -8.21 -22.24 -13.86
N PHE A 578 -8.43 -20.93 -13.75
CA PHE A 578 -8.23 -20.12 -12.53
C PHE A 578 -9.51 -19.97 -11.70
N MET A 579 -10.58 -20.73 -12.02
CA MET A 579 -11.90 -20.64 -11.40
C MET A 579 -12.58 -19.29 -11.59
N TRP A 580 -12.46 -18.71 -12.80
CA TRP A 580 -13.21 -17.51 -13.18
C TRP A 580 -14.35 -17.87 -14.12
N ASP A 581 -15.50 -17.22 -13.94
CA ASP A 581 -16.53 -17.13 -14.97
C ASP A 581 -16.17 -15.99 -15.93
N VAL A 582 -16.42 -16.18 -17.22
CA VAL A 582 -16.04 -15.24 -18.28
C VAL A 582 -17.24 -14.95 -19.17
N GLU A 583 -17.58 -13.67 -19.30
CA GLU A 583 -18.53 -13.19 -20.29
C GLU A 583 -17.82 -12.33 -21.33
N SER A 584 -18.18 -12.52 -22.60
CA SER A 584 -17.61 -11.79 -23.72
C SER A 584 -18.64 -10.82 -24.29
N HIS A 585 -18.25 -9.55 -24.45
CA HIS A 585 -19.09 -8.49 -24.96
C HIS A 585 -18.34 -7.74 -26.07
N LEU A 586 -19.06 -7.24 -27.08
CA LEU A 586 -18.49 -6.38 -28.11
C LEU A 586 -18.77 -4.92 -27.77
N LEU A 587 -17.73 -4.10 -27.64
CA LEU A 587 -17.84 -2.65 -27.38
C LEU A 587 -16.92 -1.87 -28.32
N GLU A 588 -17.21 -0.59 -28.51
CA GLU A 588 -16.31 0.30 -29.25
C GLU A 588 -15.06 0.62 -28.43
N ASN A 589 -13.93 0.68 -29.12
CA ASN A 589 -12.66 1.19 -28.61
C ASN A 589 -12.52 2.70 -28.90
N LYS A 590 -11.39 3.31 -28.52
CA LYS A 590 -11.15 4.74 -28.72
C LYS A 590 -11.18 5.18 -30.20
N ASP A 591 -10.86 4.27 -31.12
CA ASP A 591 -10.91 4.50 -32.58
C ASP A 591 -12.29 4.18 -33.17
N LYS A 592 -13.32 3.94 -32.34
CA LYS A 592 -14.67 3.54 -32.73
C LYS A 592 -14.73 2.22 -33.50
N LYS A 593 -13.73 1.36 -33.29
CA LYS A 593 -13.74 -0.02 -33.80
C LYS A 593 -14.31 -0.94 -32.73
N MET A 594 -15.10 -1.92 -33.15
CA MET A 594 -15.60 -2.95 -32.25
C MET A 594 -14.44 -3.83 -31.80
N GLU A 595 -14.33 -4.05 -30.49
CA GLU A 595 -13.36 -4.96 -29.87
C GLU A 595 -14.07 -5.86 -28.85
N THR A 596 -13.45 -7.00 -28.56
CA THR A 596 -13.91 -7.92 -27.52
C THR A 596 -13.51 -7.40 -26.15
N VAL A 597 -14.48 -7.32 -25.26
CA VAL A 597 -14.30 -6.97 -23.85
C VAL A 597 -14.74 -8.15 -23.00
N LEU A 598 -13.85 -8.60 -22.12
CA LEU A 598 -14.14 -9.67 -21.18
C LEU A 598 -14.58 -9.07 -19.85
N ILE A 599 -15.73 -9.53 -19.37
CA ILE A 599 -16.19 -9.31 -17.99
C ILE A 599 -16.05 -10.65 -17.28
N CYS A 600 -14.99 -10.78 -16.49
CA CYS A 600 -14.70 -11.98 -15.72
C CYS A 600 -15.13 -11.80 -14.27
N ARG A 601 -15.50 -12.89 -13.61
CA ARG A 601 -15.86 -12.91 -12.19
C ARG A 601 -15.18 -14.09 -11.49
N LYS A 602 -14.43 -13.80 -10.43
CA LYS A 602 -13.78 -14.84 -9.63
C LYS A 602 -14.81 -15.63 -8.82
N LYS A 603 -14.80 -16.97 -8.90
CA LYS A 603 -15.68 -17.82 -8.08
C LYS A 603 -15.29 -17.76 -6.62
N PHE A 604 -16.26 -17.98 -5.73
CA PHE A 604 -16.00 -18.18 -4.32
C PHE A 604 -15.87 -19.67 -4.01
N TRP A 605 -14.70 -20.07 -3.53
CA TRP A 605 -14.33 -21.44 -3.17
C TRP A 605 -13.53 -21.44 -1.85
N ALA A 606 -13.46 -22.60 -1.20
CA ALA A 606 -12.70 -22.82 0.03
C ALA A 606 -12.11 -24.24 0.05
N ILE A 607 -11.02 -24.45 0.79
CA ILE A 607 -10.50 -25.78 1.10
C ILE A 607 -11.40 -26.37 2.19
N VAL A 608 -12.02 -27.53 1.91
CA VAL A 608 -12.93 -28.24 2.82
C VAL A 608 -12.20 -29.34 3.57
#